data_AF-A0A067R1T5-F1
#
_entry.id   AF-A0A067R1T5-F1
#
_cell.length_a   1.000
_cell.length_b   1.000
_cell.length_c   1.000
_cell.angle_alpha   90.00
_cell.angle_beta   90.00
_cell.angle_gamma   90.00
#
_symmetry.space_group_name_H-M   'P 1'
#
loop_
_entity.id
_entity.type
_entity.pdbx_description
1 polymer ?
#
loop_
_entity_poly.entity_id
_entity_poly.type
_entity_poly.pdbx_seq_one_letter_code
_entity_poly.pdbx_strand_id
1 'polypeptide(L)'
;MASSLRHLQKLASPKNVSPLCISRNEAKSPHSSKKYYSSLYTPVTDSLSVTKASHNATKSSNMGMCLSPSRNCAAQKLEWSSEFASSPRSCSKTLSFGTNERTVGGVDALVTLDTQKIIALLSHGLNSKKHWIRLGKGSFGTVIQAKYKGEDVAVKVIPKSRFQKSIGSLRNESNALKLSHKNVVKVLHVIPTGGEYGLVFMELCNGQNLQSVISDPTFVMNSTRRTRYALDIALALHHCHGNKILHLDVKPSNIMVCSQADYCKLCDFGSSHVLGDEGYCTVSPNMNTVMYTDPDILQGKLPSEKSDVYSLGITCWQLLSHEVPYQGYTLHEIIYKVGSGRLRPEPIQDVKLQDFISLYSLCWNQDPISRPSICTIINELKKIIASLNMRNT
;
A
#
# COMPACT_ATOMS: atom_id res chain seq x y z
N MET A 1 18.58 -44.59 -9.66
CA MET A 1 17.69 -43.61 -10.29
C MET A 1 16.64 -44.31 -11.16
N ALA A 2 15.60 -44.92 -10.56
CA ALA A 2 14.42 -45.42 -11.29
C ALA A 2 13.18 -45.78 -10.41
N SER A 3 13.18 -45.56 -9.08
CA SER A 3 12.03 -45.96 -8.23
C SER A 3 11.27 -44.80 -7.54
N SER A 4 11.79 -43.57 -7.51
CA SER A 4 11.09 -42.44 -6.86
C SER A 4 10.19 -41.61 -7.77
N LEU A 5 10.05 -41.97 -9.06
CA LEU A 5 9.24 -41.23 -10.05
C LEU A 5 7.81 -41.75 -10.22
N ARG A 6 7.42 -42.86 -9.59
CA ARG A 6 6.04 -43.42 -9.72
C ARG A 6 5.04 -42.92 -8.67
N HIS A 7 5.47 -42.18 -7.65
CA HIS A 7 4.57 -41.69 -6.60
C HIS A 7 4.02 -40.28 -6.85
N LEU A 8 4.56 -39.54 -7.82
CA LEU A 8 4.13 -38.17 -8.13
C LEU A 8 3.19 -38.06 -9.35
N GLN A 9 2.84 -39.17 -10.00
CA GLN A 9 1.90 -39.20 -11.14
C GLN A 9 0.48 -39.66 -10.76
N LYS A 10 0.14 -39.81 -9.46
CA LYS A 10 -1.20 -40.24 -9.01
C LYS A 10 -2.10 -39.14 -8.41
N LEU A 11 -1.67 -37.88 -8.41
CA LEU A 11 -2.46 -36.77 -7.86
C LEU A 11 -3.02 -35.79 -8.90
N ALA A 12 -3.06 -36.18 -10.18
CA ALA A 12 -3.59 -35.35 -11.25
C ALA A 12 -4.50 -36.14 -12.19
N SER A 13 -5.73 -36.42 -11.76
CA SER A 13 -6.86 -36.59 -12.68
C SER A 13 -8.21 -36.52 -11.93
N PRO A 14 -9.19 -35.74 -12.42
CA PRO A 14 -10.45 -35.49 -11.74
C PRO A 14 -11.50 -36.54 -12.14
N LYS A 15 -12.18 -37.16 -11.16
CA LYS A 15 -13.53 -37.73 -11.30
C LYS A 15 -14.05 -38.25 -9.94
N ASN A 16 -15.33 -37.98 -9.71
CA ASN A 16 -16.24 -38.50 -8.68
C ASN A 16 -16.37 -37.74 -7.35
N VAL A 17 -17.29 -36.78 -7.40
CA VAL A 17 -18.09 -36.26 -6.28
C VAL A 17 -19.17 -37.29 -5.92
N SER A 18 -19.35 -37.63 -4.64
CA SER A 18 -20.64 -37.81 -3.92
C SER A 18 -20.44 -38.43 -2.52
N PRO A 19 -21.37 -38.21 -1.56
CA PRO A 19 -21.07 -37.97 -0.15
C PRO A 19 -21.24 -39.20 0.74
N LEU A 20 -20.48 -39.25 1.84
CA LEU A 20 -20.70 -40.22 2.92
C LEU A 20 -21.06 -39.47 4.21
N CYS A 21 -22.34 -39.61 4.58
CA CYS A 21 -22.88 -39.44 5.92
C CYS A 21 -22.38 -40.55 6.87
N ILE A 22 -22.82 -40.47 8.14
CA ILE A 22 -22.67 -41.36 9.32
C ILE A 22 -21.67 -40.75 10.32
N SER A 23 -21.98 -40.51 11.59
CA SER A 23 -23.20 -40.62 12.39
C SER A 23 -23.00 -39.89 13.72
N ARG A 24 -24.10 -39.45 14.32
CA ARG A 24 -24.24 -39.04 15.73
C ARG A 24 -23.60 -40.06 16.68
N ASN A 25 -22.98 -39.55 17.75
CA ASN A 25 -23.05 -40.18 19.07
C ASN A 25 -23.08 -39.09 20.14
N GLU A 26 -24.23 -38.97 20.78
CA GLU A 26 -24.42 -38.32 22.08
C GLU A 26 -23.91 -39.27 23.17
N ALA A 27 -23.25 -38.73 24.21
CA ALA A 27 -23.67 -38.88 25.61
C ALA A 27 -22.51 -38.72 26.63
N LYS A 28 -22.75 -37.79 27.56
CA LYS A 28 -22.46 -37.80 29.01
C LYS A 28 -21.08 -37.33 29.56
N SER A 29 -21.18 -36.16 30.19
CA SER A 29 -20.43 -35.60 31.34
C SER A 29 -20.32 -36.57 32.53
N PRO A 30 -19.28 -36.46 33.41
CA PRO A 30 -19.45 -35.72 34.67
C PRO A 30 -18.23 -34.88 35.16
N HIS A 31 -18.57 -33.68 35.66
CA HIS A 31 -18.08 -32.91 36.82
C HIS A 31 -16.59 -32.79 37.27
N SER A 32 -16.28 -31.51 37.53
CA SER A 32 -15.42 -30.89 38.56
C SER A 32 -13.91 -30.84 38.26
N SER A 33 -13.27 -29.68 38.21
CA SER A 33 -13.11 -28.79 39.37
C SER A 33 -12.72 -27.35 38.98
N LYS A 34 -13.17 -26.43 39.83
CA LYS A 34 -12.98 -24.97 39.82
C LYS A 34 -11.51 -24.59 40.02
N LYS A 35 -11.06 -23.47 39.43
CA LYS A 35 -10.77 -22.22 40.16
C LYS A 35 -10.04 -21.15 39.30
N TYR A 36 -10.43 -19.91 39.58
CA TYR A 36 -9.69 -18.63 39.61
C TYR A 36 -9.95 -17.53 38.56
N TYR A 37 -10.34 -16.38 39.15
CA TYR A 37 -10.45 -14.97 38.73
C TYR A 37 -11.70 -14.45 37.99
N SER A 38 -12.65 -13.99 38.81
CA SER A 38 -13.42 -12.74 38.62
C SER A 38 -12.45 -11.53 38.78
N SER A 39 -12.70 -10.26 38.44
CA SER A 39 -13.86 -9.36 38.32
C SER A 39 -13.30 -8.05 37.68
N LEU A 40 -14.00 -7.01 37.22
CA LEU A 40 -15.27 -6.34 37.54
C LEU A 40 -15.70 -5.53 36.30
N TYR A 41 -17.01 -5.40 36.06
CA TYR A 41 -17.77 -4.14 36.05
C TYR A 41 -19.05 -4.29 35.22
N THR A 42 -20.20 -4.23 35.90
CA THR A 42 -21.48 -3.81 35.32
C THR A 42 -22.27 -2.97 36.35
N PRO A 43 -23.19 -2.11 35.89
CA PRO A 43 -23.61 -0.88 36.56
C PRO A 43 -24.98 -0.99 37.24
N VAL A 44 -25.33 -0.02 38.10
CA VAL A 44 -26.72 0.25 38.48
C VAL A 44 -26.92 1.77 38.73
N THR A 45 -28.05 2.26 38.25
CA THR A 45 -28.65 3.59 38.39
C THR A 45 -29.30 3.79 39.76
N ASP A 46 -29.39 5.02 40.26
CA ASP A 46 -30.68 5.69 40.46
C ASP A 46 -30.56 7.02 41.22
N SER A 47 -31.48 7.90 40.81
CA SER A 47 -31.85 9.20 41.30
C SER A 47 -32.16 9.28 42.80
N LEU A 48 -31.90 10.43 43.43
CA LEU A 48 -32.93 11.29 44.02
C LEU A 48 -32.36 12.65 44.48
N SER A 49 -33.20 13.65 44.25
CA SER A 49 -33.13 15.08 44.55
C SER A 49 -32.91 15.44 46.02
N VAL A 50 -32.41 16.66 46.32
CA VAL A 50 -33.13 17.73 47.06
C VAL A 50 -32.23 18.96 47.37
N THR A 51 -32.70 20.11 46.86
CA THR A 51 -32.66 21.52 47.33
C THR A 51 -31.37 22.32 47.60
N LYS A 52 -31.31 23.44 46.85
CA LYS A 52 -31.16 24.87 47.24
C LYS A 52 -30.06 25.27 48.24
N ALA A 53 -29.14 26.12 47.78
CA ALA A 53 -29.03 27.50 48.28
C ALA A 53 -28.17 28.37 47.36
N SER A 54 -28.67 29.57 47.13
CA SER A 54 -28.12 30.74 46.45
C SER A 54 -26.78 31.24 47.03
N HIS A 55 -25.95 31.89 46.21
CA HIS A 55 -25.58 33.30 46.42
C HIS A 55 -24.88 33.94 45.21
N ASN A 56 -25.24 35.21 45.04
CA ASN A 56 -24.82 36.20 44.04
C ASN A 56 -23.32 36.52 44.10
N ALA A 57 -22.73 36.94 42.97
CA ALA A 57 -22.31 38.35 42.78
C ALA A 57 -21.61 38.58 41.43
N THR A 58 -22.19 39.50 40.68
CA THR A 58 -21.68 40.20 39.50
C THR A 58 -20.69 41.31 39.83
N LYS A 59 -19.96 41.74 38.78
CA LYS A 59 -19.23 43.02 38.52
C LYS A 59 -17.70 42.90 38.61
N SER A 60 -16.89 43.60 37.82
CA SER A 60 -16.98 44.29 36.53
C SER A 60 -15.57 44.84 36.26
N SER A 61 -15.25 45.14 34.99
CA SER A 61 -14.34 46.21 34.52
C SER A 61 -12.88 46.23 35.02
N ASN A 62 -11.89 46.13 34.11
CA ASN A 62 -11.31 47.32 33.48
C ASN A 62 -10.29 47.03 32.37
N MET A 63 -10.24 47.96 31.41
CA MET A 63 -9.28 48.12 30.33
C MET A 63 -7.85 48.42 30.81
N GLY A 64 -6.86 48.15 29.95
CA GLY A 64 -5.50 48.71 30.08
C GLY A 64 -4.58 48.29 28.93
N MET A 65 -4.13 49.26 28.14
CA MET A 65 -3.41 49.16 26.87
C MET A 65 -1.94 48.72 26.94
N CYS A 66 -1.45 48.26 25.77
CA CYS A 66 -0.15 48.46 25.10
C CYS A 66 1.15 48.59 25.93
N LEU A 67 2.20 47.89 25.47
CA LEU A 67 3.47 48.46 25.00
C LEU A 67 4.38 47.35 24.40
N SER A 68 4.89 47.61 23.20
CA SER A 68 6.16 47.10 22.64
C SER A 68 7.01 48.37 22.32
N PRO A 69 8.26 48.35 21.77
CA PRO A 69 9.11 47.25 21.27
C PRO A 69 10.65 47.41 21.53
N SER A 70 11.49 46.46 21.07
CA SER A 70 12.90 46.67 20.61
C SER A 70 13.47 45.37 19.99
N ARG A 71 13.82 45.32 18.68
CA ARG A 71 15.14 45.60 18.00
C ARG A 71 16.23 44.57 18.39
N ASN A 72 16.99 43.88 17.52
CA ASN A 72 17.70 44.18 16.25
C ASN A 72 17.93 42.84 15.48
N CYS A 73 17.88 42.71 14.14
CA CYS A 73 18.69 43.28 13.03
C CYS A 73 19.94 42.44 12.68
N ALA A 74 19.95 41.80 11.49
CA ALA A 74 21.07 41.77 10.55
C ALA A 74 20.66 41.05 9.24
N ALA A 75 20.86 41.75 8.13
CA ALA A 75 20.61 41.33 6.75
C ALA A 75 21.93 40.95 6.06
N GLN A 76 21.86 40.18 4.97
CA GLN A 76 22.70 40.43 3.80
C GLN A 76 22.07 39.88 2.51
N LYS A 77 21.82 40.80 1.58
CA LYS A 77 21.53 40.62 0.15
C LYS A 77 22.82 40.30 -0.60
N LEU A 78 22.71 39.56 -1.71
CA LEU A 78 23.53 39.80 -2.91
C LEU A 78 22.66 39.55 -4.17
N GLU A 79 22.49 40.61 -4.96
CA GLU A 79 21.98 40.58 -6.34
C GLU A 79 23.18 40.56 -7.30
N TRP A 80 23.01 39.93 -8.48
CA TRP A 80 23.62 40.40 -9.72
C TRP A 80 22.68 40.08 -10.89
N SER A 81 22.51 41.06 -11.77
CA SER A 81 21.57 41.16 -12.90
C SER A 81 22.23 40.95 -14.27
N SER A 82 21.39 40.62 -15.26
CA SER A 82 21.45 40.95 -16.72
C SER A 82 22.65 40.44 -17.55
N GLU A 83 22.57 40.05 -18.81
CA GLU A 83 21.58 39.92 -19.89
C GLU A 83 22.33 39.24 -21.05
N PHE A 84 21.65 38.53 -21.97
CA PHE A 84 21.76 38.69 -23.43
C PHE A 84 21.04 37.56 -24.19
N ALA A 85 20.30 37.96 -25.21
CA ALA A 85 19.41 37.19 -26.05
C ALA A 85 20.12 36.33 -27.12
N SER A 86 19.50 35.20 -27.50
CA SER A 86 19.20 34.83 -28.91
C SER A 86 18.68 33.38 -29.02
N SER A 87 17.64 33.21 -29.83
CA SER A 87 17.16 31.95 -30.44
C SER A 87 17.37 32.10 -31.97
N PRO A 88 17.20 31.10 -32.86
CA PRO A 88 16.89 29.67 -32.68
C PRO A 88 17.80 28.74 -33.52
N ARG A 89 18.10 27.49 -33.08
CA ARG A 89 18.38 26.37 -34.02
C ARG A 89 17.97 25.01 -33.46
N SER A 90 17.17 24.33 -34.26
CA SER A 90 16.94 22.88 -34.32
C SER A 90 18.21 22.06 -34.10
N CYS A 91 18.16 21.05 -33.23
CA CYS A 91 18.87 19.79 -33.43
C CYS A 91 18.31 18.71 -32.50
N SER A 92 17.69 17.69 -33.09
CA SER A 92 17.41 16.40 -32.44
C SER A 92 18.70 15.83 -31.83
N LYS A 93 18.71 15.56 -30.52
CA LYS A 93 19.71 14.69 -29.88
C LYS A 93 19.04 13.82 -28.82
N THR A 94 18.76 12.59 -29.23
CA THR A 94 18.62 11.42 -28.38
C THR A 94 19.89 11.29 -27.53
N LEU A 95 19.79 11.45 -26.21
CA LEU A 95 20.85 11.08 -25.28
C LEU A 95 20.77 9.58 -25.01
N SER A 96 21.32 8.82 -25.96
CA SER A 96 21.85 7.49 -25.70
C SER A 96 23.09 7.64 -24.81
N PHE A 97 23.07 7.05 -23.62
CA PHE A 97 24.26 6.95 -22.78
C PHE A 97 25.34 6.18 -23.55
N GLY A 98 26.50 6.83 -23.71
CA GLY A 98 27.62 6.35 -24.51
C GLY A 98 28.26 5.08 -23.94
N THR A 99 28.46 4.12 -24.84
CA THR A 99 29.36 2.98 -24.69
C THR A 99 30.80 3.47 -24.74
N ASN A 100 31.57 3.23 -23.67
CA ASN A 100 33.02 3.26 -23.73
C ASN A 100 33.50 1.82 -23.97
N GLU A 101 33.96 1.56 -25.20
CA GLU A 101 34.57 0.28 -25.57
C GLU A 101 35.98 0.16 -24.95
N ARG A 102 36.09 -0.69 -23.94
CA ARG A 102 37.24 -1.59 -23.77
C ARG A 102 36.70 -2.98 -23.47
N THR A 103 36.81 -3.85 -24.45
CA THR A 103 36.40 -5.26 -24.39
C THR A 103 37.29 -6.07 -23.46
N VAL A 104 36.79 -6.44 -22.27
CA VAL A 104 37.02 -7.74 -21.58
C VAL A 104 35.87 -7.98 -20.58
N GLY A 105 35.03 -9.00 -20.81
CA GLY A 105 34.24 -9.68 -19.76
C GLY A 105 32.76 -9.31 -19.57
N GLY A 106 31.88 -10.00 -20.30
CA GLY A 106 30.50 -10.35 -19.91
C GLY A 106 29.54 -9.25 -19.44
N VAL A 107 28.67 -8.78 -20.33
CA VAL A 107 27.35 -8.28 -19.89
C VAL A 107 26.65 -9.44 -19.18
N ASP A 108 26.44 -9.33 -17.87
CA ASP A 108 25.77 -10.36 -17.06
C ASP A 108 24.39 -10.67 -17.66
N ALA A 109 24.32 -11.76 -18.42
CA ALA A 109 23.09 -12.20 -19.06
C ALA A 109 22.03 -12.47 -17.98
N LEU A 110 20.82 -11.94 -18.19
CA LEU A 110 19.72 -12.11 -17.25
C LEU A 110 19.49 -13.60 -16.94
N VAL A 111 19.41 -13.94 -15.66
CA VAL A 111 19.29 -15.34 -15.22
C VAL A 111 17.99 -15.95 -15.76
N THR A 112 18.12 -16.98 -16.60
CA THR A 112 16.98 -17.78 -17.06
C THR A 112 16.64 -18.86 -16.05
N LEU A 113 15.41 -18.85 -15.55
CA LEU A 113 14.87 -19.77 -14.55
C LEU A 113 14.28 -21.02 -15.22
N ASP A 114 15.09 -22.07 -15.27
CA ASP A 114 14.64 -23.44 -15.53
C ASP A 114 14.15 -24.13 -14.25
N THR A 115 13.65 -25.36 -14.38
CA THR A 115 13.15 -26.17 -13.26
C THR A 115 14.18 -26.34 -12.14
N GLN A 116 15.45 -26.55 -12.47
CA GLN A 116 16.50 -26.78 -11.46
C GLN A 116 16.79 -25.51 -10.66
N LYS A 117 16.85 -24.35 -11.32
CA LYS A 117 17.04 -23.06 -10.65
C LYS A 117 15.85 -22.66 -9.81
N ILE A 118 14.63 -22.97 -10.25
CA ILE A 118 13.40 -22.78 -9.46
C ILE A 118 13.46 -23.63 -8.19
N ILE A 119 13.81 -24.91 -8.29
CA ILE A 119 13.98 -25.79 -7.12
C ILE A 119 15.06 -25.22 -6.19
N ALA A 120 16.20 -24.77 -6.72
CA ALA A 120 17.27 -24.18 -5.92
C ALA A 120 16.81 -22.90 -5.19
N LEU A 121 16.01 -22.04 -5.84
CA LEU A 121 15.43 -20.85 -5.20
C LEU A 121 14.45 -21.23 -4.08
N LEU A 122 13.62 -22.27 -4.28
CA LEU A 122 12.68 -22.76 -3.27
C LEU A 122 13.38 -23.37 -2.05
N SER A 123 14.54 -24.00 -2.24
CA SER A 123 15.31 -24.63 -1.16
C SER A 123 16.25 -23.68 -0.43
N HIS A 124 16.90 -22.77 -1.15
CA HIS A 124 18.03 -21.99 -0.62
C HIS A 124 17.86 -20.47 -0.78
N GLY A 125 16.80 -20.02 -1.45
CA GLY A 125 16.57 -18.60 -1.71
C GLY A 125 17.62 -17.99 -2.64
N LEU A 126 17.87 -16.70 -2.48
CA LEU A 126 18.86 -15.97 -3.27
C LEU A 126 20.27 -16.25 -2.73
N ASN A 127 21.02 -17.11 -3.44
CA ASN A 127 22.43 -17.39 -3.12
C ASN A 127 23.30 -16.15 -3.34
N SER A 128 24.15 -15.81 -2.36
CA SER A 128 25.07 -14.67 -2.38
C SER A 128 26.18 -14.78 -3.44
N LYS A 129 26.51 -15.99 -3.90
CA LYS A 129 27.53 -16.23 -4.93
C LYS A 129 27.04 -15.97 -6.36
N LYS A 130 25.74 -15.74 -6.57
CA LYS A 130 25.17 -15.42 -7.88
C LYS A 130 24.84 -13.94 -7.96
N HIS A 131 25.16 -13.32 -9.09
CA HIS A 131 24.70 -11.97 -9.38
C HIS A 131 23.20 -12.03 -9.72
N TRP A 132 22.39 -11.37 -8.90
CA TRP A 132 20.96 -11.22 -9.12
C TRP A 132 20.66 -9.75 -9.35
N ILE A 133 19.96 -9.43 -10.44
CA ILE A 133 19.42 -8.09 -10.66
C ILE A 133 18.24 -7.93 -9.70
N ARG A 134 18.48 -7.23 -8.59
CA ARG A 134 17.48 -6.96 -7.56
C ARG A 134 16.67 -5.74 -7.95
N LEU A 135 15.36 -5.93 -8.04
CA LEU A 135 14.40 -4.87 -8.33
C LEU A 135 13.92 -4.18 -7.04
N GLY A 136 13.91 -4.91 -5.92
CA GLY A 136 13.52 -4.35 -4.62
C GLY A 136 13.53 -5.36 -3.48
N LYS A 137 13.40 -4.86 -2.25
CA LYS A 137 13.26 -5.68 -1.04
C LYS A 137 12.12 -5.12 -0.19
N GLY A 138 11.05 -5.90 -0.07
CA GLY A 138 9.86 -5.53 0.70
C GLY A 138 9.79 -6.22 2.06
N SER A 139 8.66 -6.01 2.74
CA SER A 139 8.28 -6.68 4.00
C SER A 139 8.19 -8.19 3.86
N PHE A 140 7.78 -8.69 2.69
CA PHE A 140 7.52 -10.12 2.47
C PHE A 140 8.67 -10.87 1.79
N GLY A 141 9.56 -10.18 1.09
CA GLY A 141 10.61 -10.86 0.33
C GLY A 141 11.47 -9.95 -0.52
N THR A 142 12.31 -10.55 -1.34
CA THR A 142 13.17 -9.84 -2.30
C THR A 142 12.65 -10.09 -3.71
N VAL A 143 12.55 -9.05 -4.52
CA VAL A 143 12.12 -9.13 -5.92
C VAL A 143 13.36 -9.05 -6.81
N ILE A 144 13.47 -9.99 -7.74
CA ILE A 144 14.54 -10.06 -8.73
C ILE A 144 13.98 -10.02 -10.15
N GLN A 145 14.76 -9.53 -11.10
CA GLN A 145 14.49 -9.70 -12.53
C GLN A 145 15.04 -11.06 -12.97
N ALA A 146 14.30 -11.76 -13.83
CA ALA A 146 14.73 -13.03 -14.41
C ALA A 146 14.07 -13.26 -15.78
N LYS A 147 14.56 -14.26 -16.54
CA LYS A 147 13.82 -14.82 -17.67
C LYS A 147 13.09 -16.09 -17.26
N TYR A 148 11.84 -16.24 -17.66
CA TYR A 148 11.07 -17.48 -17.47
C TYR A 148 10.32 -17.81 -18.76
N LYS A 149 10.57 -19.01 -19.29
CA LYS A 149 9.99 -19.48 -20.58
C LYS A 149 10.20 -18.50 -21.75
N GLY A 150 11.36 -17.83 -21.78
CA GLY A 150 11.72 -16.86 -22.83
C GLY A 150 11.34 -15.41 -22.54
N GLU A 151 10.47 -15.17 -21.56
CA GLU A 151 9.96 -13.83 -21.23
C GLU A 151 10.68 -13.23 -20.01
N ASP A 152 10.85 -11.91 -20.01
CA ASP A 152 11.36 -11.17 -18.87
C ASP A 152 10.28 -11.03 -17.79
N VAL A 153 10.59 -11.41 -16.56
CA VAL A 153 9.65 -11.47 -15.44
C VAL A 153 10.27 -10.86 -14.17
N ALA A 154 9.39 -10.41 -13.27
CA ALA A 154 9.75 -10.12 -11.88
C ALA A 154 9.41 -11.33 -11.01
N VAL A 155 10.35 -11.77 -10.17
CA VAL A 155 10.16 -12.90 -9.26
C VAL A 155 10.38 -12.46 -7.83
N LYS A 156 9.32 -12.53 -7.02
CA LYS A 156 9.37 -12.27 -5.58
C LYS A 156 9.69 -13.57 -4.85
N VAL A 157 10.82 -13.57 -4.14
CA VAL A 157 11.33 -14.69 -3.33
C VAL A 157 11.00 -14.41 -1.86
N ILE A 158 10.13 -15.25 -1.30
CA ILE A 158 9.55 -15.08 0.03
C ILE A 158 10.14 -16.16 0.94
N PRO A 159 10.94 -15.81 1.97
CA PRO A 159 11.48 -16.77 2.93
C PRO A 159 10.38 -17.51 3.69
N LYS A 160 10.72 -18.71 4.16
CA LYS A 160 9.99 -19.46 5.17
C LYS A 160 10.14 -18.69 6.48
N SER A 161 10.85 -19.14 7.52
CA SER A 161 11.32 -18.42 8.74
C SER A 161 10.65 -17.11 9.29
N ARG A 162 10.19 -16.12 8.52
CA ARG A 162 9.27 -15.01 8.89
C ARG A 162 7.83 -15.47 9.25
N PHE A 163 7.64 -16.74 9.66
CA PHE A 163 6.37 -17.50 9.74
C PHE A 163 5.73 -17.31 11.12
N GLN A 164 4.81 -16.36 11.31
CA GLN A 164 3.37 -16.61 11.16
C GLN A 164 2.68 -15.76 10.07
N LYS A 165 3.30 -14.68 9.57
CA LYS A 165 2.67 -13.73 8.61
C LYS A 165 2.84 -14.14 7.14
N SER A 166 3.85 -14.95 6.80
CA SER A 166 4.30 -15.18 5.41
C SER A 166 3.65 -16.36 4.69
N ILE A 167 3.10 -17.38 5.38
CA ILE A 167 2.20 -18.36 4.72
C ILE A 167 0.94 -17.63 4.27
N GLY A 168 0.38 -16.79 5.15
CA GLY A 168 -0.71 -15.88 4.83
C GLY A 168 -0.36 -15.04 3.62
N SER A 169 0.81 -14.40 3.58
CA SER A 169 1.15 -13.54 2.43
C SER A 169 1.26 -14.27 1.11
N LEU A 170 1.85 -15.47 1.06
CA LEU A 170 1.94 -16.23 -0.20
C LEU A 170 0.58 -16.76 -0.67
N ARG A 171 -0.27 -17.18 0.28
CA ARG A 171 -1.68 -17.51 0.00
C ARG A 171 -2.41 -16.28 -0.54
N ASN A 172 -2.21 -15.12 0.08
CA ASN A 172 -2.83 -13.86 -0.31
C ASN A 172 -2.39 -13.42 -1.72
N GLU A 173 -1.10 -13.58 -2.07
CA GLU A 173 -0.62 -13.30 -3.43
C GLU A 173 -1.34 -14.15 -4.49
N SER A 174 -1.80 -15.35 -4.12
CA SER A 174 -2.58 -16.21 -5.03
C SER A 174 -3.96 -15.63 -5.35
N ASN A 175 -4.51 -14.74 -4.51
CA ASN A 175 -5.77 -14.05 -4.80
C ASN A 175 -5.66 -13.23 -6.11
N ALA A 176 -4.47 -12.72 -6.42
CA ALA A 176 -4.23 -11.90 -7.60
C ALA A 176 -4.06 -12.70 -8.90
N LEU A 177 -3.97 -14.03 -8.86
CA LEU A 177 -3.84 -14.87 -10.07
C LEU A 177 -5.01 -14.70 -11.04
N LYS A 178 -6.20 -14.40 -10.52
CA LYS A 178 -7.42 -14.16 -11.33
C LYS A 178 -7.58 -12.70 -11.78
N LEU A 179 -6.72 -11.78 -11.30
CA LEU A 179 -6.81 -10.37 -11.63
C LEU A 179 -6.08 -10.08 -12.95
N SER A 180 -6.81 -9.57 -13.93
CA SER A 180 -6.27 -9.09 -15.19
C SER A 180 -6.83 -7.71 -15.50
N HIS A 181 -6.04 -6.67 -15.27
CA HIS A 181 -6.43 -5.28 -15.50
C HIS A 181 -5.20 -4.43 -15.82
N LYS A 182 -5.35 -3.39 -16.66
CA LYS A 182 -4.22 -2.56 -17.11
C LYS A 182 -3.47 -1.85 -15.98
N ASN A 183 -4.18 -1.54 -14.88
CA ASN A 183 -3.63 -0.86 -13.70
C ASN A 183 -3.30 -1.83 -12.54
N VAL A 184 -3.25 -3.14 -12.79
CA VAL A 184 -2.83 -4.14 -11.80
C VAL A 184 -1.65 -4.91 -12.38
N VAL A 185 -0.58 -5.09 -11.59
CA VAL A 185 0.54 -5.94 -11.98
C VAL A 185 0.06 -7.39 -12.05
N LYS A 186 0.15 -7.98 -13.24
CA LYS A 186 -0.29 -9.35 -13.50
C LYS A 186 0.59 -10.36 -12.77
N VAL A 187 -0.02 -11.11 -11.87
CA VAL A 187 0.60 -12.31 -11.28
C VAL A 187 0.45 -13.47 -12.27
N LEU A 188 1.59 -14.05 -12.67
CA LEU A 188 1.66 -15.13 -13.65
C LEU A 188 1.54 -16.49 -12.98
N HIS A 189 2.33 -16.71 -11.91
CA HIS A 189 2.37 -17.97 -11.18
C HIS A 189 2.70 -17.72 -9.71
N VAL A 190 2.10 -18.51 -8.82
CA VAL A 190 2.51 -18.62 -7.43
C VAL A 190 2.95 -20.05 -7.19
N ILE A 191 4.19 -20.23 -6.75
CA ILE A 191 4.72 -21.53 -6.36
C ILE A 191 4.75 -21.54 -4.82
N PRO A 192 3.83 -22.27 -4.16
CA PRO A 192 3.80 -22.38 -2.72
C PRO A 192 5.07 -23.04 -2.20
N THR A 193 5.36 -22.86 -0.92
CA THR A 193 6.55 -23.43 -0.28
C THR A 193 6.49 -24.96 -0.28
N GLY A 194 7.35 -25.62 -1.05
CA GLY A 194 7.74 -27.02 -0.85
C GLY A 194 9.01 -27.17 0.01
N GLY A 195 9.73 -26.06 0.24
CA GLY A 195 10.99 -25.97 0.99
C GLY A 195 11.01 -24.75 1.93
N GLU A 196 12.13 -24.01 1.95
CA GLU A 196 12.34 -22.84 2.82
C GLU A 196 11.97 -21.50 2.17
N TYR A 197 11.46 -21.50 0.94
CA TYR A 197 11.04 -20.29 0.24
C TYR A 197 9.82 -20.56 -0.65
N GLY A 198 9.03 -19.51 -0.91
CA GLY A 198 7.96 -19.46 -1.90
C GLY A 198 8.28 -18.44 -2.99
N LEU A 199 7.70 -18.62 -4.17
CA LEU A 199 7.96 -17.78 -5.34
C LEU A 199 6.67 -17.22 -5.92
N VAL A 200 6.69 -15.94 -6.28
CA VAL A 200 5.61 -15.28 -7.04
C VAL A 200 6.23 -14.71 -8.32
N PHE A 201 5.77 -15.19 -9.47
CA PHE A 201 6.16 -14.73 -10.80
C PHE A 201 5.15 -13.69 -11.26
N MET A 202 5.62 -12.55 -11.73
CA MET A 202 4.82 -11.40 -12.12
C MET A 202 5.33 -10.84 -13.45
N GLU A 203 4.47 -10.09 -14.15
CA GLU A 203 4.95 -9.26 -15.27
C GLU A 203 6.05 -8.31 -14.78
N LEU A 204 7.06 -8.09 -15.63
CA LEU A 204 8.08 -7.09 -15.36
C LEU A 204 7.54 -5.69 -15.76
N CYS A 205 7.48 -4.78 -14.79
CA CYS A 205 7.13 -3.39 -15.06
C CYS A 205 8.39 -2.56 -15.32
N ASN A 206 8.45 -1.90 -16.48
CA ASN A 206 9.55 -1.02 -16.85
C ASN A 206 9.37 0.35 -16.18
N GLY A 207 9.90 0.50 -14.97
CA GLY A 207 9.91 1.76 -14.24
C GLY A 207 10.23 1.57 -12.76
N GLN A 208 9.93 2.60 -11.97
CA GLN A 208 10.18 2.63 -10.53
C GLN A 208 8.86 2.71 -9.75
N ASN A 209 8.89 2.36 -8.47
CA ASN A 209 7.72 2.53 -7.62
C ASN A 209 7.44 4.02 -7.38
N LEU A 210 6.19 4.37 -7.07
CA LEU A 210 5.74 5.74 -6.92
C LEU A 210 6.39 6.43 -5.72
N GLN A 211 6.83 5.70 -4.69
CA GLN A 211 7.59 6.29 -3.58
C GLN A 211 8.92 6.87 -4.09
N SER A 212 9.64 6.13 -4.92
CA SER A 212 10.88 6.60 -5.55
C SER A 212 10.63 7.81 -6.45
N VAL A 213 9.52 7.81 -7.19
CA VAL A 213 9.11 8.95 -8.02
C VAL A 213 8.82 10.21 -7.18
N ILE A 214 8.10 10.06 -6.06
CA ILE A 214 7.77 11.18 -5.17
C ILE A 214 9.04 11.77 -4.53
N SER A 215 9.99 10.90 -4.18
CA SER A 215 11.25 11.29 -3.55
C SER A 215 12.30 11.85 -4.54
N ASP A 216 12.05 11.74 -5.85
CA ASP A 216 12.95 12.25 -6.88
C ASP A 216 12.59 13.70 -7.26
N PRO A 217 13.39 14.71 -6.86
CA PRO A 217 13.11 16.11 -7.18
C PRO A 217 13.24 16.43 -8.67
N THR A 218 13.90 15.55 -9.44
CA THR A 218 14.06 15.73 -10.90
C THR A 218 12.84 15.23 -11.68
N PHE A 219 12.00 14.40 -11.05
CA PHE A 219 10.81 13.88 -11.70
C PHE A 219 9.67 14.91 -11.65
N VAL A 220 9.37 15.50 -12.81
CA VAL A 220 8.27 16.46 -12.93
C VAL A 220 6.92 15.74 -12.89
N MET A 221 6.21 15.88 -11.77
CA MET A 221 4.84 15.40 -11.60
C MET A 221 3.87 16.58 -11.56
N ASN A 222 3.36 16.99 -12.72
CA ASN A 222 2.32 18.02 -12.80
C ASN A 222 0.99 17.52 -12.22
N SER A 223 0.07 18.45 -11.93
CA SER A 223 -1.20 18.13 -11.30
C SER A 223 -2.02 17.10 -12.09
N THR A 224 -2.07 17.22 -13.42
CA THR A 224 -2.79 16.26 -14.28
C THR A 224 -2.21 14.86 -14.15
N ARG A 225 -0.89 14.71 -14.06
CA ARG A 225 -0.22 13.41 -13.85
C ARG A 225 -0.52 12.85 -12.46
N ARG A 226 -0.48 13.66 -11.41
CA ARG A 226 -0.86 13.25 -10.04
C ARG A 226 -2.30 12.71 -10.00
N THR A 227 -3.24 13.43 -10.60
CA THR A 227 -4.65 13.00 -10.65
C THR A 227 -4.85 11.76 -11.53
N ARG A 228 -4.09 11.60 -12.62
CA ARG A 228 -4.11 10.38 -13.44
C ARG A 228 -3.61 9.16 -12.68
N TYR A 229 -2.52 9.27 -11.91
CA TYR A 229 -2.08 8.18 -11.04
C TYR A 229 -3.13 7.80 -9.99
N ALA A 230 -3.78 8.79 -9.37
CA ALA A 230 -4.90 8.52 -8.46
C ALA A 230 -6.04 7.77 -9.18
N LEU A 231 -6.36 8.14 -10.42
CA LEU A 231 -7.38 7.47 -11.23
C LEU A 231 -6.99 6.03 -11.56
N ASP A 232 -5.74 5.79 -11.95
CA ASP A 232 -5.21 4.47 -12.24
C ASP A 232 -5.30 3.54 -11.02
N ILE A 233 -4.91 4.03 -9.84
CA ILE A 233 -5.03 3.29 -8.58
C ILE A 233 -6.50 3.00 -8.26
N ALA A 234 -7.39 3.98 -8.44
CA ALA A 234 -8.83 3.80 -8.20
C ALA A 234 -9.45 2.76 -9.14
N LEU A 235 -9.05 2.74 -10.43
CA LEU A 235 -9.46 1.74 -11.40
C LEU A 235 -8.95 0.34 -11.03
N ALA A 236 -7.70 0.24 -10.54
CA ALA A 236 -7.15 -1.01 -10.04
C ALA A 236 -7.98 -1.55 -8.86
N LEU A 237 -8.28 -0.70 -7.87
CA LEU A 237 -9.09 -1.07 -6.71
C LEU A 237 -10.51 -1.46 -7.10
N HIS A 238 -11.14 -0.72 -8.01
CA HIS A 238 -12.46 -1.08 -8.52
C HIS A 238 -12.50 -2.49 -9.13
N HIS A 239 -11.47 -2.84 -9.90
CA HIS A 239 -11.31 -4.19 -10.46
C HIS A 239 -11.11 -5.25 -9.37
N CYS A 240 -10.28 -4.97 -8.35
CA CYS A 240 -10.07 -5.87 -7.21
C CYS A 240 -11.38 -6.11 -6.43
N HIS A 241 -12.10 -5.04 -6.08
CA HIS A 241 -13.35 -5.08 -5.32
C HIS A 241 -14.46 -5.82 -6.09
N GLY A 242 -14.55 -5.61 -7.40
CA GLY A 242 -15.43 -6.39 -8.28
C GLY A 242 -15.17 -7.90 -8.25
N ASN A 243 -13.91 -8.29 -7.96
CA ASN A 243 -13.48 -9.68 -7.79
C ASN A 243 -13.49 -10.16 -6.32
N LYS A 244 -14.09 -9.37 -5.42
CA LYS A 244 -14.18 -9.62 -3.98
C LYS A 244 -12.83 -9.69 -3.28
N ILE A 245 -11.84 -8.95 -3.79
CA ILE A 245 -10.49 -8.89 -3.22
C ILE A 245 -10.24 -7.48 -2.67
N LEU A 246 -9.91 -7.41 -1.38
CA LEU A 246 -9.36 -6.21 -0.75
C LEU A 246 -7.83 -6.22 -0.88
N HIS A 247 -7.22 -5.06 -1.14
CA HIS A 247 -5.76 -4.96 -1.28
C HIS A 247 -5.05 -4.85 0.08
N LEU A 248 -5.55 -3.97 0.95
CA LEU A 248 -5.13 -3.73 2.35
C LEU A 248 -3.70 -3.20 2.57
N ASP A 249 -2.95 -2.93 1.51
CA ASP A 249 -1.63 -2.29 1.59
C ASP A 249 -1.41 -1.28 0.46
N VAL A 250 -2.40 -0.42 0.20
CA VAL A 250 -2.29 0.64 -0.82
C VAL A 250 -1.38 1.77 -0.30
N LYS A 251 -0.24 1.96 -0.96
CA LYS A 251 0.76 2.99 -0.63
C LYS A 251 1.71 3.21 -1.81
N PRO A 252 2.46 4.33 -1.91
CA PRO A 252 3.33 4.60 -3.06
C PRO A 252 4.39 3.53 -3.36
N SER A 253 4.90 2.83 -2.35
CA SER A 253 5.89 1.76 -2.57
C SER A 253 5.31 0.50 -3.24
N ASN A 254 3.98 0.34 -3.25
CA ASN A 254 3.26 -0.76 -3.90
C ASN A 254 2.58 -0.31 -5.22
N ILE A 255 2.99 0.84 -5.77
CA ILE A 255 2.47 1.36 -7.05
C ILE A 255 3.64 1.51 -8.01
N MET A 256 3.63 0.78 -9.12
CA MET A 256 4.66 0.85 -10.16
C MET A 256 4.30 1.90 -11.20
N VAL A 257 5.16 2.89 -11.39
CA VAL A 257 5.02 3.90 -12.46
C VAL A 257 5.66 3.36 -13.72
N CYS A 258 4.88 3.19 -14.78
CA CYS A 258 5.36 2.65 -16.05
C CYS A 258 5.95 3.79 -16.89
N SER A 259 7.29 3.86 -16.90
CA SER A 259 8.10 5.01 -17.38
C SER A 259 7.79 5.48 -18.80
N GLN A 260 7.32 4.59 -19.68
CA GLN A 260 7.09 4.90 -21.09
C GLN A 260 5.67 5.37 -21.42
N ALA A 261 4.71 5.21 -20.51
CA ALA A 261 3.30 5.29 -20.87
C ALA A 261 2.44 6.15 -19.92
N ASP A 262 3.09 6.84 -18.97
CA ASP A 262 2.45 7.83 -18.09
C ASP A 262 1.18 7.31 -17.37
N TYR A 263 1.25 6.04 -16.96
CA TYR A 263 0.26 5.34 -16.15
C TYR A 263 0.93 4.56 -15.03
N CYS A 264 0.18 4.18 -14.01
CA CYS A 264 0.68 3.32 -12.93
C CYS A 264 -0.13 2.02 -12.75
N LYS A 265 0.51 1.04 -12.09
CA LYS A 265 -0.06 -0.26 -11.74
C LYS A 265 0.09 -0.55 -10.25
N LEU A 266 -0.97 -1.06 -9.63
CA LEU A 266 -0.96 -1.56 -8.25
C LEU A 266 -0.31 -2.96 -8.20
N CYS A 267 0.56 -3.20 -7.22
CA CYS A 267 1.25 -4.47 -7.01
C CYS A 267 1.31 -4.87 -5.52
N ASP A 268 1.89 -6.03 -5.24
CA ASP A 268 2.07 -6.61 -3.90
C ASP A 268 0.75 -6.96 -3.19
N PHE A 269 0.21 -8.14 -3.51
CA PHE A 269 -1.03 -8.65 -2.92
C PHE A 269 -0.77 -9.51 -1.67
N GLY A 270 0.42 -9.39 -1.06
CA GLY A 270 0.79 -10.14 0.15
C GLY A 270 -0.11 -9.84 1.36
N SER A 271 -0.76 -8.67 1.39
CA SER A 271 -1.72 -8.30 2.43
C SER A 271 -3.18 -8.52 2.02
N SER A 272 -3.43 -8.97 0.79
CA SER A 272 -4.79 -9.02 0.24
C SER A 272 -5.68 -10.01 0.97
N HIS A 273 -6.99 -9.76 0.92
CA HIS A 273 -7.99 -10.61 1.57
C HIS A 273 -9.21 -10.78 0.67
N VAL A 274 -9.81 -11.97 0.68
CA VAL A 274 -11.03 -12.25 -0.07
C VAL A 274 -12.23 -11.97 0.83
N LEU A 275 -13.12 -11.06 0.41
CA LEU A 275 -14.35 -10.75 1.15
C LEU A 275 -15.20 -12.01 1.33
N GLY A 276 -15.60 -12.28 2.58
CA GLY A 276 -16.40 -13.45 2.94
C GLY A 276 -15.59 -14.71 3.25
N ASP A 277 -14.26 -14.67 3.18
CA ASP A 277 -13.41 -15.74 3.72
C ASP A 277 -13.37 -15.61 5.25
N GLU A 278 -13.85 -16.63 5.98
CA GLU A 278 -13.84 -16.68 7.45
C GLU A 278 -12.41 -16.87 8.03
N GLY A 279 -11.40 -17.00 7.16
CA GLY A 279 -10.01 -17.04 7.56
C GLY A 279 -9.58 -15.80 8.37
N TYR A 280 -8.77 -16.03 9.42
CA TYR A 280 -8.21 -14.98 10.26
C TYR A 280 -7.47 -13.91 9.43
N CYS A 281 -8.05 -12.72 9.29
CA CYS A 281 -7.41 -11.58 8.66
C CYS A 281 -6.48 -10.90 9.68
N THR A 282 -5.26 -11.41 9.84
CA THR A 282 -4.24 -10.76 10.68
C THR A 282 -3.56 -9.63 9.92
N VAL A 283 -4.19 -8.46 9.89
CA VAL A 283 -3.47 -7.24 9.52
C VAL A 283 -2.60 -6.86 10.71
N SER A 284 -1.29 -7.09 10.60
CA SER A 284 -0.33 -6.63 11.60
C SER A 284 0.62 -5.64 10.93
N PRO A 285 0.22 -4.37 10.83
CA PRO A 285 0.98 -3.34 10.13
C PRO A 285 2.38 -3.24 10.73
N ASN A 286 3.39 -3.20 9.87
CA ASN A 286 4.70 -2.69 10.27
C ASN A 286 4.68 -1.16 10.20
N MET A 287 5.74 -0.50 10.67
CA MET A 287 5.84 0.96 10.71
C MET A 287 5.59 1.62 9.35
N ASN A 288 5.99 0.99 8.24
CA ASN A 288 5.83 1.58 6.91
C ASN A 288 4.42 1.41 6.34
N THR A 289 3.62 0.47 6.85
CA THR A 289 2.22 0.26 6.44
C THR A 289 1.24 0.98 7.38
N VAL A 290 1.59 1.17 8.66
CA VAL A 290 0.68 1.77 9.66
C VAL A 290 0.20 3.16 9.26
N MET A 291 1.05 3.93 8.57
CA MET A 291 0.77 5.29 8.09
C MET A 291 -0.39 5.34 7.07
N TYR A 292 -0.66 4.24 6.36
CA TYR A 292 -1.72 4.17 5.36
C TYR A 292 -2.92 3.35 5.84
N THR A 293 -2.84 2.77 7.05
CA THR A 293 -3.81 1.80 7.55
C THR A 293 -5.07 2.51 8.05
N ASP A 294 -6.24 1.96 7.68
CA ASP A 294 -7.56 2.42 8.13
C ASP A 294 -7.67 2.43 9.66
N PRO A 295 -8.16 3.52 10.30
CA PRO A 295 -8.44 3.60 11.73
C PRO A 295 -9.22 2.40 12.28
N ASP A 296 -10.17 1.87 11.52
CA ASP A 296 -10.96 0.72 11.94
C ASP A 296 -10.12 -0.56 12.05
N ILE A 297 -9.19 -0.77 11.11
CA ILE A 297 -8.23 -1.87 11.17
C ILE A 297 -7.26 -1.67 12.35
N LEU A 298 -6.82 -0.44 12.61
CA LEU A 298 -5.97 -0.11 13.77
C LEU A 298 -6.66 -0.38 15.10
N GLN A 299 -8.00 -0.29 15.15
CA GLN A 299 -8.84 -0.65 16.28
C GLN A 299 -9.20 -2.15 16.34
N GLY A 300 -8.73 -2.96 15.39
CA GLY A 300 -9.00 -4.40 15.33
C GLY A 300 -10.36 -4.77 14.73
N LYS A 301 -11.04 -3.84 14.04
CA LYS A 301 -12.25 -4.14 13.28
C LYS A 301 -11.91 -4.82 11.95
N LEU A 302 -12.90 -5.49 11.37
CA LEU A 302 -12.74 -6.18 10.10
C LEU A 302 -12.53 -5.19 8.94
N PRO A 303 -11.64 -5.51 7.98
CA PRO A 303 -11.43 -4.67 6.82
C PRO A 303 -12.63 -4.70 5.86
N SER A 304 -12.76 -3.66 5.06
CA SER A 304 -13.75 -3.58 3.98
C SER A 304 -13.17 -2.85 2.76
N GLU A 305 -13.97 -2.72 1.69
CA GLU A 305 -13.59 -1.89 0.53
C GLU A 305 -13.27 -0.44 0.94
N LYS A 306 -13.91 0.06 2.01
CA LYS A 306 -13.66 1.41 2.56
C LYS A 306 -12.28 1.54 3.20
N SER A 307 -11.63 0.43 3.55
CA SER A 307 -10.26 0.44 4.07
C SER A 307 -9.26 0.74 2.97
N ASP A 308 -9.43 0.17 1.77
CA ASP A 308 -8.60 0.53 0.61
C ASP A 308 -8.84 1.99 0.19
N VAL A 309 -10.08 2.49 0.29
CA VAL A 309 -10.41 3.90 0.03
C VAL A 309 -9.66 4.83 0.99
N TYR A 310 -9.57 4.48 2.29
CA TYR A 310 -8.80 5.26 3.25
C TYR A 310 -7.32 5.34 2.86
N SER A 311 -6.71 4.19 2.55
CA SER A 311 -5.31 4.12 2.13
C SER A 311 -5.03 4.87 0.82
N LEU A 312 -5.99 4.86 -0.13
CA LEU A 312 -5.96 5.70 -1.32
C LEU A 312 -5.95 7.20 -0.97
N GLY A 313 -6.78 7.63 -0.01
CA GLY A 313 -6.81 9.02 0.45
C GLY A 313 -5.45 9.51 0.98
N ILE A 314 -4.81 8.73 1.84
CA ILE A 314 -3.46 9.02 2.35
C ILE A 314 -2.41 9.04 1.22
N THR A 315 -2.51 8.09 0.28
CA THR A 315 -1.63 8.02 -0.90
C THR A 315 -1.78 9.27 -1.78
N CYS A 316 -3.01 9.73 -2.01
CA CYS A 316 -3.30 10.96 -2.76
C CYS A 316 -2.77 12.22 -2.07
N TRP A 317 -2.88 12.30 -0.74
CA TRP A 317 -2.28 13.38 0.03
C TRP A 317 -0.76 13.42 -0.19
N GLN A 318 -0.09 12.27 -0.04
CA GLN A 318 1.36 12.19 -0.22
C GLN A 318 1.80 12.51 -1.65
N LEU A 319 1.00 12.14 -2.65
CA LEU A 319 1.23 12.53 -4.05
C LEU A 319 1.25 14.05 -4.25
N LEU A 320 0.54 14.81 -3.40
CA LEU A 320 0.53 16.27 -3.47
C LEU A 320 1.61 16.91 -2.61
N SER A 321 1.74 16.50 -1.35
CA SER A 321 2.68 17.10 -0.40
C SER A 321 4.12 16.70 -0.66
N HIS A 322 4.35 15.52 -1.25
CA HIS A 322 5.64 14.86 -1.32
C HIS A 322 6.25 14.53 0.06
N GLU A 323 5.44 14.61 1.13
CA GLU A 323 5.88 14.41 2.50
C GLU A 323 5.62 12.98 2.98
N VAL A 324 6.35 12.54 4.00
CA VAL A 324 6.04 11.26 4.68
C VAL A 324 4.85 11.48 5.61
N PRO A 325 3.76 10.68 5.51
CA PRO A 325 2.60 10.86 6.39
C PRO A 325 2.99 10.72 7.86
N TYR A 326 2.53 11.64 8.70
CA TYR A 326 2.78 11.64 10.15
C TYR A 326 4.26 11.65 10.54
N GLN A 327 5.11 12.29 9.74
CA GLN A 327 6.52 12.47 10.05
C GLN A 327 6.70 13.06 11.47
N GLY A 328 7.58 12.45 12.27
CA GLY A 328 7.85 12.87 13.65
C GLY A 328 7.03 12.15 14.73
N TYR A 329 5.99 11.39 14.37
CA TYR A 329 5.25 10.56 15.32
C TYR A 329 5.81 9.14 15.42
N THR A 330 5.74 8.56 16.63
CA THR A 330 6.06 7.14 16.83
C THR A 330 4.93 6.24 16.34
N LEU A 331 5.23 4.95 16.10
CA LEU A 331 4.23 3.95 15.70
C LEU A 331 3.02 3.94 16.65
N HIS A 332 3.26 3.91 17.96
CA HIS A 332 2.20 3.86 18.96
C HIS A 332 1.33 5.12 18.96
N GLU A 333 1.93 6.29 18.76
CA GLU A 333 1.18 7.54 18.63
C GLU A 333 0.32 7.56 17.37
N ILE A 334 0.83 7.09 16.24
CA ILE A 334 0.05 7.00 15.00
C ILE A 334 -1.14 6.07 15.23
N ILE A 335 -0.91 4.85 15.74
CA ILE A 335 -1.98 3.89 16.03
C ILE A 335 -3.06 4.51 16.92
N TYR A 336 -2.64 5.14 18.04
CA TYR A 336 -3.56 5.72 19.00
C TYR A 336 -4.31 6.96 18.46
N LYS A 337 -3.59 7.93 17.90
CA LYS A 337 -4.17 9.22 17.48
C LYS A 337 -4.96 9.09 16.18
N VAL A 338 -4.47 8.31 15.20
CA VAL A 338 -5.22 8.04 13.95
C VAL A 338 -6.43 7.17 14.26
N GLY A 339 -6.24 6.11 15.05
CA GLY A 339 -7.32 5.23 15.50
C GLY A 339 -8.44 6.01 16.18
N SER A 340 -8.12 6.93 17.10
CA SER A 340 -9.10 7.76 17.80
C SER A 340 -9.62 8.97 17.02
N GLY A 341 -9.23 9.14 15.75
CA GLY A 341 -9.66 10.27 14.91
C GLY A 341 -9.09 11.64 15.31
N ARG A 342 -8.01 11.66 16.10
CA ARG A 342 -7.34 12.87 16.60
C ARG A 342 -6.16 13.32 15.74
N LEU A 343 -5.80 12.57 14.71
CA LEU A 343 -4.68 12.88 13.83
C LEU A 343 -5.01 12.54 12.38
N ARG A 344 -4.71 13.48 11.49
CA ARG A 344 -4.65 13.33 10.03
C ARG A 344 -3.43 14.11 9.51
N PRO A 345 -2.92 13.79 8.32
CA PRO A 345 -1.88 14.60 7.70
C PRO A 345 -2.38 16.03 7.47
N GLU A 346 -1.46 16.99 7.51
CA GLU A 346 -1.81 18.41 7.41
C GLU A 346 -2.51 18.72 6.07
N PRO A 347 -3.65 19.42 6.07
CA PRO A 347 -4.34 19.78 4.83
C PRO A 347 -3.46 20.65 3.93
N ILE A 348 -3.42 20.29 2.65
CA ILE A 348 -2.69 21.06 1.64
C ILE A 348 -3.57 22.21 1.17
N GLN A 349 -3.01 23.40 1.08
CA GLN A 349 -3.69 24.57 0.53
C GLN A 349 -3.21 24.81 -0.91
N ASP A 350 -4.00 24.35 -1.87
CA ASP A 350 -3.81 24.67 -3.29
C ASP A 350 -5.17 24.91 -3.95
N VAL A 351 -5.49 26.18 -4.19
CA VAL A 351 -6.76 26.60 -4.80
C VAL A 351 -6.97 25.95 -6.17
N LYS A 352 -5.90 25.68 -6.93
CA LYS A 352 -6.01 25.05 -8.25
C LYS A 352 -6.40 23.57 -8.16
N LEU A 353 -6.12 22.93 -7.02
CA LEU A 353 -6.38 21.50 -6.78
C LEU A 353 -7.44 21.26 -5.71
N GLN A 354 -8.26 22.26 -5.39
CA GLN A 354 -9.24 22.18 -4.32
C GLN A 354 -10.21 20.99 -4.47
N ASP A 355 -10.64 20.67 -5.69
CA ASP A 355 -11.51 19.51 -5.94
C ASP A 355 -10.81 18.18 -5.62
N PHE A 356 -9.54 18.06 -6.00
CA PHE A 356 -8.73 16.88 -5.71
C PHE A 356 -8.42 16.76 -4.22
N ILE A 357 -8.15 17.89 -3.56
CA ILE A 357 -7.94 17.99 -2.12
C ILE A 357 -9.18 17.57 -1.35
N SER A 358 -10.33 18.09 -1.75
CA SER A 358 -11.62 17.76 -1.14
C SER A 358 -11.94 16.28 -1.31
N LEU A 359 -11.66 15.71 -2.50
CA LEU A 359 -11.90 14.30 -2.78
C LEU A 359 -11.05 13.36 -1.92
N TYR A 360 -9.72 13.55 -1.85
CA TYR A 360 -8.89 12.67 -1.01
C TYR A 360 -9.22 12.86 0.47
N SER A 361 -9.64 14.07 0.88
CA SER A 361 -10.03 14.36 2.26
C SER A 361 -11.33 13.64 2.66
N LEU A 362 -12.24 13.41 1.72
CA LEU A 362 -13.41 12.56 1.94
C LEU A 362 -13.01 11.07 2.07
N CYS A 363 -11.98 10.64 1.35
CA CYS A 363 -11.53 9.25 1.35
C CYS A 363 -10.98 8.80 2.73
N TRP A 364 -10.33 9.70 3.49
CA TRP A 364 -9.77 9.37 4.80
C TRP A 364 -10.65 9.76 6.00
N ASN A 365 -11.96 9.95 5.76
CA ASN A 365 -12.92 10.26 6.81
C ASN A 365 -12.86 9.20 7.92
N GLN A 366 -12.99 9.63 9.18
CA GLN A 366 -12.98 8.72 10.33
C GLN A 366 -14.09 7.68 10.24
N ASP A 367 -15.29 8.08 9.81
CA ASP A 367 -16.41 7.18 9.58
C ASP A 367 -16.30 6.54 8.17
N PRO A 368 -16.19 5.20 8.06
CA PRO A 368 -16.13 4.51 6.77
C PRO A 368 -17.38 4.71 5.91
N ILE A 369 -18.56 4.93 6.51
CA ILE A 369 -19.81 5.12 5.77
C ILE A 369 -19.75 6.43 4.99
N SER A 370 -19.21 7.48 5.63
CA SER A 370 -19.00 8.81 5.03
C SER A 370 -17.97 8.85 3.89
N ARG A 371 -17.11 7.82 3.74
CA ARG A 371 -16.15 7.75 2.63
C ARG A 371 -16.88 7.47 1.31
N PRO A 372 -16.49 8.07 0.17
CA PRO A 372 -17.12 7.81 -1.11
C PRO A 372 -16.90 6.36 -1.59
N SER A 373 -17.77 5.86 -2.46
CA SER A 373 -17.52 4.59 -3.16
C SER A 373 -16.38 4.73 -4.17
N ILE A 374 -15.69 3.64 -4.50
CA ILE A 374 -14.62 3.68 -5.51
C ILE A 374 -15.13 4.16 -6.89
N CYS A 375 -16.38 3.84 -7.23
CA CYS A 375 -17.03 4.32 -8.46
C CYS A 375 -17.23 5.84 -8.45
N THR A 376 -17.68 6.39 -7.32
CA THR A 376 -17.78 7.85 -7.12
C THR A 376 -16.41 8.50 -7.29
N ILE A 377 -15.37 7.96 -6.65
CA ILE A 377 -14.00 8.47 -6.74
C ILE A 377 -13.52 8.51 -8.20
N ILE A 378 -13.71 7.42 -8.96
CA ILE A 378 -13.34 7.35 -10.39
C ILE A 378 -14.03 8.47 -11.19
N ASN A 379 -15.32 8.69 -10.98
CA ASN A 379 -16.08 9.70 -11.70
C ASN A 379 -15.61 11.12 -11.38
N GLU A 380 -15.36 11.41 -10.10
CA GLU A 380 -14.83 12.72 -9.69
C GLU A 380 -13.42 12.96 -10.21
N LEU A 381 -12.54 11.95 -10.17
CA LEU A 381 -11.18 12.07 -10.75
C LEU A 381 -11.20 12.37 -12.25
N LYS A 382 -12.12 11.75 -13.01
CA LYS A 382 -12.29 12.04 -14.44
C LYS A 382 -12.71 13.50 -14.67
N LYS A 383 -13.65 14.03 -13.87
CA LYS A 383 -14.07 15.43 -13.95
C LYS A 383 -12.92 16.39 -13.62
N ILE A 384 -12.15 16.09 -12.58
CA ILE A 384 -10.98 16.89 -12.17
C ILE A 384 -9.94 16.92 -13.30
N ILE A 385 -9.64 15.78 -13.91
CA ILE A 385 -8.69 15.70 -15.04
C ILE A 385 -9.19 16.54 -16.23
N ALA A 386 -10.48 16.46 -16.56
CA ALA A 386 -11.06 17.27 -17.63
C ALA A 386 -10.92 18.78 -17.34
N SER A 387 -11.24 19.20 -16.11
CA SER A 387 -11.06 20.59 -15.65
C SER A 387 -9.60 21.06 -15.67
N LEU A 388 -8.64 20.19 -15.31
CA LEU A 388 -7.22 20.51 -15.37
C LEU A 388 -6.72 20.66 -16.81
N ASN A 389 -7.21 19.84 -17.73
CA ASN A 389 -6.82 19.93 -19.14
C ASN A 389 -7.34 21.21 -19.80
N MET A 390 -8.59 21.62 -19.51
CA MET A 390 -9.16 22.87 -20.01
C MET A 390 -8.44 24.14 -19.51
N ARG A 391 -7.72 24.04 -18.38
CA ARG A 391 -6.94 25.16 -17.82
C ARG A 391 -5.52 25.25 -18.38
N ASN A 392 -5.03 24.19 -19.03
CA ASN A 392 -3.70 24.12 -19.63
C ASN A 392 -3.72 24.37 -21.15
N THR A 393 -4.90 24.37 -21.77
CA THR A 393 -5.17 24.88 -23.12
C THR A 393 -5.50 26.35 -23.06
#